data_AF-A0A1G0Y509-F1
#
_entry.id   AF-A0A1G0Y509-F1
#
_cell.length_a   1.000
_cell.length_b   1.000
_cell.length_c   1.000
_cell.angle_alpha   90.00
_cell.angle_beta   90.00
_cell.angle_gamma   90.00
#
_symmetry.space_group_name_H-M   'P 1'
#
loop_
_entity.id
_entity.type
_entity.pdbx_description
1 polymer ?
#
loop_
_entity_poly.entity_id
_entity_poly.type
_entity_poly.pdbx_seq_one_letter_code
_entity_poly.pdbx_strand_id
1 'polypeptide(L)'
;MDSQKRYDRLLALLGREIPSEFEAEGRKWRKLKAFKHDFFAATGLYESEKCEKAVLKIFRPYSYYGIPYGLLSRWQAAHEEKIYKRLQDTGNVPKWIGRYGRTGIIHQYVPGTDLSYDAKLKDDFFEELEKLLKMMHGRGMAYLDTNKPDNILIGEDGRPYLIDFQITWIQPFFPLNLLAWPLFSIFKNSDIYHLKKHYRKCFPGRISDEEFEKMRPWYIRLHRMIATPVRRRRRDYLRKVEKEAGHHPEGADKH
;
A
#
# COMPACT_ATOMS: atom_id res chain seq x y z
N MET A 1 -11.44 30.93 6.65
CA MET A 1 -11.73 29.63 6.01
C MET A 1 -11.92 28.64 7.15
N ASP A 2 -13.16 28.15 7.30
CA ASP A 2 -13.57 27.20 8.34
C ASP A 2 -12.59 26.03 8.48
N SER A 3 -12.18 25.73 9.72
CA SER A 3 -11.18 24.69 10.03
C SER A 3 -11.65 23.31 9.56
N GLN A 4 -12.97 23.05 9.58
CA GLN A 4 -13.54 21.82 9.03
C GLN A 4 -13.29 21.72 7.51
N LYS A 5 -13.58 22.78 6.76
CA LYS A 5 -13.32 22.83 5.31
C LYS A 5 -11.84 22.66 4.95
N ARG A 6 -10.92 23.07 5.84
CA ARG A 6 -9.48 22.82 5.68
C ARG A 6 -9.16 21.35 5.84
N TYR A 7 -9.69 20.72 6.88
CA TYR A 7 -9.49 19.30 7.16
C TYR A 7 -10.09 18.41 6.06
N ASP A 8 -11.33 18.67 5.64
CA ASP A 8 -12.00 17.91 4.59
C ASP A 8 -11.19 17.88 3.29
N ARG A 9 -10.56 19.00 2.92
CA ARG A 9 -9.69 19.09 1.72
C ARG A 9 -8.43 18.22 1.81
N LEU A 10 -8.00 17.87 3.02
CA LEU A 10 -6.89 16.96 3.25
C LEU A 10 -7.27 15.49 3.06
N LEU A 11 -8.56 15.16 2.89
CA LEU A 11 -9.03 13.80 2.66
C LEU A 11 -9.25 13.52 1.17
N ALA A 12 -9.07 12.27 0.75
CA ALA A 12 -9.15 11.83 -0.64
C ALA A 12 -10.51 12.11 -1.28
N LEU A 13 -11.57 12.12 -0.47
CA LEU A 13 -12.95 12.33 -0.91
C LEU A 13 -13.51 13.69 -0.50
N LEU A 14 -12.64 14.66 -0.14
CA LEU A 14 -13.03 16.01 0.29
C LEU A 14 -14.04 16.01 1.45
N GLY A 15 -13.81 15.18 2.47
CA GLY A 15 -14.71 15.03 3.63
C GLY A 15 -15.93 14.13 3.41
N ARG A 16 -16.18 13.63 2.18
CA ARG A 16 -17.28 12.70 1.91
C ARG A 16 -16.94 11.29 2.39
N GLU A 17 -17.96 10.58 2.86
CA GLU A 17 -17.83 9.17 3.22
C GLU A 17 -17.55 8.27 2.01
N ILE A 18 -16.93 7.13 2.29
CA ILE A 18 -16.82 6.02 1.35
C ILE A 18 -18.24 5.45 1.12
N PRO A 19 -18.65 5.12 -0.13
CA PRO A 19 -20.00 4.67 -0.45
C PRO A 19 -20.50 3.54 0.46
N SER A 20 -21.75 3.61 0.91
CA SER A 20 -22.38 2.57 1.73
C SER A 20 -22.61 1.26 0.96
N GLU A 21 -22.75 1.33 -0.36
CA GLU A 21 -22.90 0.16 -1.23
C GLU A 21 -22.34 0.44 -2.63
N PHE A 22 -21.98 -0.62 -3.37
CA PHE A 22 -21.66 -0.55 -4.79
C PHE A 22 -22.00 -1.86 -5.50
N GLU A 23 -21.99 -1.83 -6.83
CA GLU A 23 -22.15 -3.01 -7.68
C GLU A 23 -20.86 -3.25 -8.48
N ALA A 24 -20.40 -4.50 -8.51
CA ALA A 24 -19.27 -4.93 -9.32
C ALA A 24 -19.39 -6.41 -9.68
N GLU A 25 -19.04 -6.78 -10.92
CA GLU A 25 -19.14 -8.15 -11.44
C GLU A 25 -20.54 -8.76 -11.26
N GLY A 26 -21.59 -7.93 -11.41
CA GLY A 26 -23.00 -8.34 -11.22
C GLY A 26 -23.37 -8.69 -9.78
N ARG A 27 -22.56 -8.30 -8.79
CA ARG A 27 -22.81 -8.51 -7.35
C ARG A 27 -22.96 -7.18 -6.65
N LYS A 28 -23.92 -7.10 -5.73
CA LYS A 28 -24.07 -5.99 -4.81
C LYS A 28 -23.19 -6.19 -3.58
N TRP A 29 -22.48 -5.14 -3.18
CA TRP A 29 -21.54 -5.12 -2.07
C TRP A 29 -21.97 -4.05 -1.07
N ARG A 30 -22.11 -4.41 0.21
CA ARG A 30 -22.51 -3.50 1.30
C ARG A 30 -21.35 -3.22 2.23
N LYS A 31 -21.15 -1.95 2.60
CA LYS A 31 -20.06 -1.50 3.49
C LYS A 31 -20.23 -2.16 4.86
N LEU A 32 -19.22 -2.90 5.29
CA LEU A 32 -19.10 -3.39 6.66
C LEU A 32 -18.35 -2.40 7.54
N LYS A 33 -17.24 -1.85 7.02
CA LYS A 33 -16.33 -1.00 7.80
C LYS A 33 -15.50 -0.09 6.89
N ALA A 34 -15.27 1.15 7.30
CA ALA A 34 -14.22 1.99 6.70
C ALA A 34 -12.86 1.62 7.33
N PHE A 35 -11.87 1.29 6.49
CA PHE A 35 -10.52 0.95 6.96
C PHE A 35 -9.62 2.18 7.08
N LYS A 36 -9.58 2.98 6.02
CA LYS A 36 -8.63 4.09 5.94
C LYS A 36 -9.17 5.20 5.06
N HIS A 37 -9.05 6.44 5.51
CA HIS A 37 -9.37 7.61 4.72
C HIS A 37 -8.28 8.66 4.90
N ASP A 38 -7.33 8.66 3.97
CA ASP A 38 -6.20 9.61 3.97
C ASP A 38 -6.28 10.56 2.77
N PHE A 39 -5.23 11.34 2.54
CA PHE A 39 -5.17 12.30 1.43
C PHE A 39 -5.23 11.67 0.03
N PHE A 40 -4.68 10.46 -0.11
CA PHE A 40 -4.48 9.79 -1.38
C PHE A 40 -5.59 8.80 -1.71
N ALA A 41 -6.09 8.07 -0.71
CA ALA A 41 -7.11 7.06 -0.92
C ALA A 41 -8.09 6.94 0.25
N ALA A 42 -9.27 6.42 -0.07
CA ALA A 42 -10.27 5.99 0.88
C ALA A 42 -10.56 4.49 0.64
N THR A 43 -10.45 3.68 1.69
CA THR A 43 -10.51 2.22 1.64
C THR A 43 -11.55 1.68 2.61
N GLY A 44 -12.40 0.78 2.15
CA GLY A 44 -13.44 0.14 2.96
C GLY A 44 -13.57 -1.36 2.72
N LEU A 45 -14.05 -2.06 3.74
CA LEU A 45 -14.43 -3.47 3.70
C LEU A 45 -15.91 -3.59 3.35
N TYR A 46 -16.22 -4.49 2.44
CA TYR A 46 -17.56 -4.76 1.96
C TYR A 46 -17.87 -6.25 1.98
N GLU A 47 -19.15 -6.58 2.04
CA GLU A 47 -19.66 -7.93 1.98
C GLU A 47 -20.72 -8.07 0.89
N SER A 48 -20.70 -9.19 0.17
CA SER A 48 -21.72 -9.53 -0.81
C SER A 48 -22.85 -10.34 -0.18
N GLU A 49 -23.94 -10.54 -0.93
CA GLU A 49 -25.07 -11.40 -0.52
C GLU A 49 -24.66 -12.86 -0.27
N LYS A 50 -23.51 -13.30 -0.79
CA LYS A 50 -22.95 -14.64 -0.58
C LYS A 50 -21.94 -14.70 0.58
N CYS A 51 -21.89 -13.68 1.44
CA CYS A 51 -20.95 -13.55 2.54
C CYS A 51 -19.47 -13.53 2.12
N GLU A 52 -19.19 -13.21 0.85
CA GLU A 52 -17.81 -12.96 0.41
C GLU A 52 -17.41 -11.53 0.79
N LYS A 53 -16.15 -11.34 1.16
CA LYS A 53 -15.63 -10.03 1.56
C LYS A 53 -14.70 -9.43 0.49
N ALA A 54 -14.82 -8.13 0.27
CA ALA A 54 -14.00 -7.38 -0.67
C ALA A 54 -13.50 -6.08 -0.05
N VAL A 55 -12.35 -5.62 -0.55
CA VAL A 55 -11.80 -4.31 -0.23
C VAL A 55 -12.01 -3.40 -1.44
N LEU A 56 -12.68 -2.27 -1.23
CA LEU A 56 -12.78 -1.19 -2.19
C LEU A 56 -11.77 -0.10 -1.80
N LYS A 57 -10.87 0.24 -2.72
CA LYS A 57 -9.92 1.35 -2.59
C LYS A 57 -10.21 2.39 -3.66
N ILE A 58 -10.54 3.61 -3.24
CA ILE A 58 -10.85 4.76 -4.11
C ILE A 58 -9.71 5.78 -3.99
N PHE A 59 -8.99 6.03 -5.08
CA PHE A 59 -7.99 7.08 -5.15
C PHE A 59 -8.65 8.45 -5.34
N ARG A 60 -8.02 9.49 -4.79
CA ARG A 60 -8.49 10.88 -4.82
C ARG A 60 -8.85 11.35 -6.24
N PRO A 61 -10.14 11.53 -6.60
CA PRO A 61 -10.49 12.00 -7.92
C PRO A 61 -10.40 13.53 -8.07
N TYR A 62 -10.32 14.25 -6.94
CA TYR A 62 -10.44 15.71 -6.88
C TYR A 62 -9.10 16.44 -6.90
N SER A 63 -9.04 17.55 -7.64
CA SER A 63 -7.88 18.43 -7.67
C SER A 63 -7.54 19.00 -6.28
N TYR A 64 -6.26 19.29 -6.06
CA TYR A 64 -5.79 19.94 -4.84
C TYR A 64 -4.77 21.01 -5.22
N TYR A 65 -5.05 22.27 -4.88
CA TYR A 65 -4.23 23.45 -5.21
C TYR A 65 -3.76 23.47 -6.67
N GLY A 66 -4.68 23.32 -7.62
CA GLY A 66 -4.40 23.37 -9.06
C GLY A 66 -3.81 22.09 -9.66
N ILE A 67 -3.42 21.10 -8.86
CA ILE A 67 -2.93 19.81 -9.34
C ILE A 67 -4.12 18.90 -9.67
N PRO A 68 -4.28 18.42 -10.93
CA PRO A 68 -5.41 17.60 -11.35
C PRO A 68 -5.21 16.11 -10.98
N TYR A 69 -5.36 15.80 -9.69
CA TYR A 69 -5.18 14.44 -9.17
C TYR A 69 -6.06 13.37 -9.85
N GLY A 70 -7.18 13.74 -10.47
CA GLY A 70 -8.02 12.79 -11.20
C GLY A 70 -7.29 12.02 -12.30
N LEU A 71 -6.34 12.64 -13.02
CA LEU A 71 -5.54 11.94 -14.03
C LEU A 71 -4.54 10.97 -13.39
N LEU A 72 -3.88 11.41 -12.32
CA LEU A 72 -2.95 10.58 -11.56
C LEU A 72 -3.68 9.39 -10.94
N SER A 73 -4.84 9.59 -10.34
CA SER A 73 -5.66 8.55 -9.72
C SER A 73 -6.18 7.54 -10.75
N ARG A 74 -6.53 7.99 -11.96
CA ARG A 74 -6.86 7.08 -13.06
C ARG A 74 -5.67 6.21 -13.43
N TRP A 75 -4.49 6.82 -13.54
CA TRP A 75 -3.25 6.10 -13.82
C TRP A 75 -2.91 5.11 -12.70
N GLN A 76 -2.95 5.52 -11.43
CA GLN A 76 -2.69 4.66 -10.27
C GLN A 76 -3.61 3.44 -10.27
N ALA A 77 -4.89 3.67 -10.54
CA ALA A 77 -5.86 2.62 -10.56
C ALA A 77 -5.57 1.63 -11.71
N ALA A 78 -5.30 2.11 -12.92
CA ALA A 78 -4.95 1.25 -14.06
C ALA A 78 -3.60 0.54 -13.85
N HIS A 79 -2.69 1.16 -13.12
CA HIS A 79 -1.39 0.62 -12.74
C HIS A 79 -1.54 -0.55 -11.76
N GLU A 80 -2.28 -0.36 -10.67
CA GLU A 80 -2.57 -1.44 -9.71
C GLU A 80 -3.33 -2.60 -10.37
N GLU A 81 -4.31 -2.31 -11.23
CA GLU A 81 -5.03 -3.34 -11.99
C GLU A 81 -4.07 -4.23 -12.81
N LYS A 82 -3.10 -3.63 -13.51
CA LYS A 82 -2.11 -4.39 -14.30
C LYS A 82 -1.28 -5.31 -13.42
N ILE A 83 -0.90 -4.85 -12.23
CA ILE A 83 -0.06 -5.63 -11.30
C ILE A 83 -0.87 -6.78 -10.70
N TYR A 84 -2.07 -6.49 -10.18
CA TYR A 84 -2.97 -7.51 -9.66
C TYR A 84 -3.20 -8.61 -10.69
N LYS A 85 -3.56 -8.26 -11.93
CA LYS A 85 -3.77 -9.22 -13.02
C LYS A 85 -2.53 -10.06 -13.33
N ARG A 86 -1.33 -9.49 -13.23
CA ARG A 86 -0.06 -10.19 -13.48
C ARG A 86 0.41 -11.09 -12.35
N LEU A 87 -0.23 -11.03 -11.17
CA LEU A 87 0.18 -11.77 -9.97
C LEU A 87 -0.90 -12.74 -9.45
N GLN A 88 -2.01 -12.90 -10.18
CA GLN A 88 -3.12 -13.78 -9.75
C GLN A 88 -2.72 -15.25 -9.62
N ASP A 89 -1.67 -15.69 -10.32
CA ASP A 89 -1.15 -17.06 -10.29
C ASP A 89 -0.23 -17.35 -9.08
N THR A 90 0.11 -16.35 -8.28
CA THR A 90 1.05 -16.51 -7.15
C THR A 90 0.41 -17.08 -5.89
N GLY A 91 -0.90 -16.89 -5.71
CA GLY A 91 -1.60 -17.26 -4.47
C GLY A 91 -1.24 -16.45 -3.22
N ASN A 92 -0.26 -15.53 -3.29
CA ASN A 92 0.17 -14.64 -2.21
C ASN A 92 -0.22 -13.16 -2.50
N VAL A 93 -1.14 -12.94 -3.43
CA VAL A 93 -1.72 -11.63 -3.75
C VAL A 93 -3.25 -11.79 -3.74
N PRO A 94 -4.01 -10.84 -3.16
CA PRO A 94 -5.46 -10.94 -3.15
C PRO A 94 -6.05 -11.10 -4.56
N LYS A 95 -7.15 -11.86 -4.64
CA LYS A 95 -7.85 -12.06 -5.90
C LYS A 95 -8.38 -10.73 -6.42
N TRP A 96 -8.09 -10.41 -7.68
CA TRP A 96 -8.65 -9.26 -8.36
C TRP A 96 -10.15 -9.46 -8.58
N ILE A 97 -10.97 -8.47 -8.19
CA ILE A 97 -12.41 -8.48 -8.44
C ILE A 97 -12.72 -7.56 -9.61
N GLY A 98 -12.28 -6.31 -9.58
CA GLY A 98 -12.64 -5.39 -10.65
C GLY A 98 -12.31 -3.92 -10.39
N ARG A 99 -12.85 -3.10 -11.29
CA ARG A 99 -12.72 -1.64 -11.27
C ARG A 99 -13.93 -1.02 -10.56
N TYR A 100 -13.70 0.02 -9.77
CA TYR A 100 -14.77 0.90 -9.30
C TYR A 100 -14.64 2.26 -9.97
N GLY A 101 -15.43 2.46 -11.03
CA GLY A 101 -15.33 3.63 -11.89
C GLY A 101 -13.91 3.85 -12.44
N ARG A 102 -13.51 5.12 -12.57
CA ARG A 102 -12.23 5.50 -13.18
C ARG A 102 -11.06 5.54 -12.19
N THR A 103 -11.31 5.64 -10.90
CA THR A 103 -10.29 5.89 -9.87
C THR A 103 -10.38 4.92 -8.68
N GLY A 104 -11.07 3.81 -8.81
CA GLY A 104 -11.16 2.80 -7.75
C GLY A 104 -10.85 1.40 -8.24
N ILE A 105 -10.41 0.57 -7.31
CA ILE A 105 -10.11 -0.85 -7.52
C ILE A 105 -10.76 -1.68 -6.43
N ILE A 106 -11.07 -2.93 -6.77
CA ILE A 106 -11.70 -3.90 -5.88
C ILE A 106 -10.90 -5.19 -5.95
N HIS A 107 -10.51 -5.69 -4.78
CA HIS A 107 -9.90 -7.01 -4.63
C HIS A 107 -10.53 -7.74 -3.46
N GLN A 108 -10.37 -9.06 -3.43
CA GLN A 108 -10.86 -9.89 -2.35
C GLN A 108 -10.19 -9.49 -1.02
N TYR A 109 -10.97 -9.52 0.05
CA TYR A 109 -10.41 -9.36 1.39
C TYR A 109 -9.65 -10.62 1.78
N VAL A 110 -8.44 -10.47 2.29
CA VAL A 110 -7.64 -11.55 2.86
C VAL A 110 -7.89 -11.56 4.37
N PRO A 111 -8.53 -12.60 4.93
CA PRO A 111 -8.65 -12.76 6.38
C PRO A 111 -7.26 -12.92 7.00
N GLY A 112 -6.98 -12.13 8.03
CA GLY A 112 -5.66 -12.08 8.64
C GLY A 112 -5.39 -10.75 9.31
N THR A 113 -4.11 -10.53 9.63
CA THR A 113 -3.63 -9.31 10.28
C THR A 113 -2.42 -8.76 9.57
N ASP A 114 -2.17 -7.46 9.69
CA ASP A 114 -0.92 -6.86 9.25
C ASP A 114 0.28 -7.52 9.95
N LEU A 115 1.45 -7.49 9.30
CA LEU A 115 2.68 -8.01 9.87
C LEU A 115 3.03 -7.24 11.15
N SER A 116 2.93 -7.90 12.30
CA SER A 116 3.42 -7.37 13.56
C SER A 116 4.71 -8.06 13.99
N TYR A 117 5.59 -7.34 14.69
CA TYR A 117 6.90 -7.86 15.08
C TYR A 117 6.84 -8.86 16.24
N ASP A 118 5.69 -8.97 16.91
CA ASP A 118 5.35 -9.95 17.94
C ASP A 118 4.46 -11.10 17.42
N ALA A 119 4.10 -11.09 16.13
CA ALA A 119 3.26 -12.12 15.55
C ALA A 119 3.97 -13.48 15.52
N LYS A 120 3.22 -14.56 15.77
CA LYS A 120 3.69 -15.92 15.55
C LYS A 120 3.62 -16.22 14.06
N LEU A 121 4.79 -16.36 13.43
CA LEU A 121 4.92 -16.65 12.00
C LEU A 121 5.32 -18.10 11.79
N LYS A 122 4.92 -18.68 10.66
CA LYS A 122 5.52 -19.93 10.19
C LYS A 122 7.00 -19.71 9.85
N ASP A 123 7.80 -20.77 10.00
CA ASP A 123 9.24 -20.71 9.73
C ASP A 123 9.57 -20.32 8.28
N ASP A 124 8.70 -20.70 7.33
CA ASP A 124 8.81 -20.43 5.90
C ASP A 124 8.16 -19.12 5.45
N PHE A 125 7.54 -18.34 6.35
CA PHE A 125 6.80 -17.12 6.00
C PHE A 125 7.64 -16.13 5.18
N PHE A 126 8.86 -15.84 5.64
CA PHE A 126 9.76 -14.92 4.93
C PHE A 126 10.39 -15.55 3.68
N GLU A 127 10.49 -16.87 3.62
CA GLU A 127 10.95 -17.58 2.42
C GLU A 127 9.89 -17.49 1.31
N GLU A 128 8.61 -17.71 1.63
CA GLU A 128 7.49 -17.49 0.71
C GLU A 128 7.44 -16.04 0.22
N LEU A 129 7.59 -15.07 1.12
CA LEU A 129 7.57 -13.66 0.76
C LEU A 129 8.78 -13.27 -0.12
N GLU A 130 9.97 -13.84 0.15
CA GLU A 130 11.15 -13.64 -0.70
C GLU A 130 10.94 -14.24 -2.10
N LYS A 131 10.35 -15.45 -2.18
CA LYS A 131 10.00 -16.09 -3.46
C LYS A 131 9.03 -15.23 -4.27
N LEU A 132 8.01 -14.66 -3.62
CA LEU A 132 7.08 -13.73 -4.28
C LEU A 132 7.81 -12.50 -4.83
N LEU A 133 8.65 -11.85 -4.03
CA LEU A 133 9.42 -10.67 -4.47
C LEU A 133 10.35 -11.01 -5.63
N LYS A 134 11.09 -12.12 -5.57
CA LYS A 134 11.94 -12.60 -6.66
C LYS A 134 11.14 -12.91 -7.93
N MET A 135 9.95 -13.47 -7.80
CA MET A 135 9.05 -13.70 -8.93
C MET A 135 8.58 -12.39 -9.57
N MET A 136 8.18 -11.40 -8.75
CA MET A 136 7.86 -10.05 -9.23
C MET A 136 9.06 -9.45 -9.97
N HIS A 137 10.26 -9.54 -9.39
CA HIS A 137 11.51 -9.05 -9.98
C HIS A 137 11.81 -9.71 -11.34
N GLY A 138 11.59 -11.02 -11.45
CA GLY A 138 11.71 -11.77 -12.71
C GLY A 138 10.69 -11.34 -13.77
N ARG A 139 9.51 -10.86 -13.36
CA ARG A 139 8.48 -10.28 -14.24
C ARG A 139 8.68 -8.79 -14.52
N GLY A 140 9.85 -8.24 -14.18
CA GLY A 140 10.18 -6.84 -14.40
C GLY A 140 9.44 -5.89 -13.45
N MET A 141 8.98 -6.36 -12.29
CA MET A 141 8.27 -5.55 -11.29
C MET A 141 9.10 -5.45 -10.01
N ALA A 142 9.13 -4.29 -9.35
CA ALA A 142 9.72 -4.13 -8.01
C ALA A 142 8.71 -3.47 -7.09
N TYR A 143 8.45 -4.07 -5.93
CA TYR A 143 7.30 -3.74 -5.09
C TYR A 143 7.41 -2.36 -4.44
N LEU A 144 8.62 -1.98 -4.02
CA LEU A 144 9.03 -0.68 -3.49
C LEU A 144 8.44 -0.24 -2.14
N ASP A 145 7.34 -0.84 -1.68
CA ASP A 145 6.73 -0.52 -0.38
C ASP A 145 6.94 -1.62 0.67
N THR A 146 7.91 -2.52 0.46
CA THR A 146 8.25 -3.60 1.42
C THR A 146 8.65 -3.05 2.80
N ASN A 147 8.97 -1.75 2.91
CA ASN A 147 9.37 -1.14 4.18
C ASN A 147 8.23 -1.00 5.20
N LYS A 148 6.97 -1.04 4.74
CA LYS A 148 5.73 -0.86 5.47
C LYS A 148 5.18 -2.22 5.88
N PRO A 149 5.18 -2.55 7.18
CA PRO A 149 4.65 -3.84 7.64
C PRO A 149 3.14 -3.96 7.42
N ASP A 150 2.41 -2.84 7.41
CA ASP A 150 0.97 -2.71 7.10
C ASP A 150 0.60 -3.16 5.68
N ASN A 151 1.58 -3.25 4.77
CA ASN A 151 1.34 -3.75 3.43
C ASN A 151 1.61 -5.26 3.27
N ILE A 152 2.08 -5.92 4.33
CA ILE A 152 2.34 -7.36 4.37
C ILE A 152 1.32 -7.95 5.32
N LEU A 153 0.37 -8.73 4.80
CA LEU A 153 -0.61 -9.42 5.64
C LEU A 153 -0.11 -10.82 5.98
N ILE A 154 -0.43 -11.26 7.19
CA ILE A 154 -0.35 -12.64 7.65
C ILE A 154 -1.76 -13.21 7.49
N GLY A 155 -1.96 -14.06 6.49
CA GLY A 155 -3.24 -14.74 6.28
C GLY A 155 -3.58 -15.69 7.43
N GLU A 156 -4.87 -15.99 7.62
CA GLU A 156 -5.30 -17.03 8.57
C GLU A 156 -4.74 -18.42 8.25
N ASP A 157 -4.36 -18.66 6.99
CA ASP A 157 -3.64 -19.86 6.54
C ASP A 157 -2.13 -19.84 6.91
N GLY A 158 -1.66 -18.76 7.52
CA GLY A 158 -0.28 -18.50 7.93
C GLY A 158 0.63 -18.05 6.78
N ARG A 159 0.09 -17.77 5.59
CA ARG A 159 0.88 -17.37 4.41
C ARG A 159 1.02 -15.85 4.31
N PRO A 160 2.11 -15.34 3.70
CA PRO A 160 2.26 -13.91 3.46
C PRO A 160 1.41 -13.45 2.28
N TYR A 161 0.77 -12.29 2.40
CA TYR A 161 0.12 -11.61 1.28
C TYR A 161 0.64 -10.18 1.12
N LEU A 162 0.94 -9.79 -0.13
CA LEU A 162 1.24 -8.39 -0.45
C LEU A 162 -0.02 -7.67 -0.91
N ILE A 163 -0.24 -6.48 -0.34
CA ILE A 163 -1.30 -5.55 -0.73
C ILE A 163 -0.71 -4.20 -1.13
N ASP A 164 -1.53 -3.27 -1.60
CA ASP A 164 -1.13 -1.90 -1.98
C ASP A 164 0.04 -1.83 -2.98
N PHE A 165 -0.28 -1.89 -4.27
CA PHE A 165 0.73 -1.87 -5.34
C PHE A 165 0.92 -0.47 -5.95
N GLN A 166 0.48 0.60 -5.29
CA GLN A 166 0.44 1.97 -5.86
C GLN A 166 1.80 2.43 -6.41
N ILE A 167 2.87 2.15 -5.67
CA ILE A 167 4.22 2.61 -6.00
C ILE A 167 5.09 1.52 -6.63
N THR A 168 4.53 0.33 -6.85
CA THR A 168 5.27 -0.77 -7.47
C THR A 168 5.78 -0.33 -8.84
N TRP A 169 7.07 -0.50 -9.08
CA TRP A 169 7.68 -0.22 -10.37
C TRP A 169 7.36 -1.33 -11.35
N ILE A 170 7.05 -0.97 -12.60
CA ILE A 170 6.99 -1.90 -13.73
C ILE A 170 8.05 -1.43 -14.73
N GLN A 171 8.93 -2.33 -15.15
CA GLN A 171 9.92 -2.07 -16.19
C GLN A 171 9.22 -1.58 -17.46
N PRO A 172 9.72 -0.49 -18.09
CA PRO A 172 9.21 -0.07 -19.38
C PRO A 172 9.54 -1.12 -20.46
N PHE A 173 8.95 -0.98 -21.64
CA PHE A 173 9.27 -1.85 -22.76
C PHE A 173 10.64 -1.52 -23.36
N PHE A 174 11.19 -2.46 -24.13
CA PHE A 174 12.42 -2.24 -24.89
C PHE A 174 12.25 -1.08 -25.90
N PRO A 175 13.26 -0.20 -26.06
CA PRO A 175 14.60 -0.21 -25.44
C PRO A 175 14.71 0.60 -24.15
N LEU A 176 13.65 1.27 -23.70
CA LEU A 176 13.66 2.13 -22.50
C LEU A 176 14.02 1.34 -21.22
N ASN A 177 13.77 0.04 -21.19
CA ASN A 177 14.17 -0.84 -20.08
C ASN A 177 15.69 -0.83 -19.85
N LEU A 178 16.51 -0.71 -20.90
CA LEU A 178 17.97 -0.69 -20.78
C LEU A 178 18.43 0.51 -19.96
N LEU A 179 17.82 1.67 -20.18
CA LEU A 179 18.11 2.89 -19.42
C LEU A 179 17.57 2.82 -17.98
N ALA A 180 16.43 2.15 -17.79
CA ALA A 180 15.81 1.96 -16.48
C ALA A 180 16.44 0.83 -15.65
N TRP A 181 17.28 -0.01 -16.23
CA TRP A 181 17.82 -1.21 -15.59
C TRP A 181 18.67 -0.93 -14.34
N PRO A 182 19.56 0.08 -14.32
CA PRO A 182 20.31 0.41 -13.09
C PRO A 182 19.37 0.80 -11.94
N LEU A 183 18.33 1.58 -12.24
CA LEU A 183 17.32 1.98 -11.27
C LEU A 183 16.50 0.78 -10.79
N PHE A 184 16.16 -0.13 -11.70
CA PHE A 184 15.48 -1.37 -11.33
C PHE A 184 16.28 -2.21 -10.34
N SER A 185 17.59 -2.31 -10.56
CA SER A 185 18.48 -3.05 -9.67
C SER A 185 18.51 -2.43 -8.27
N ILE A 186 18.47 -1.09 -8.17
CA ILE A 186 18.30 -0.38 -6.89
C ILE A 186 16.96 -0.77 -6.24
N PHE A 187 15.87 -0.76 -6.99
CA PHE A 187 14.53 -1.08 -6.48
C PHE A 187 14.41 -2.51 -5.96
N LYS A 188 14.92 -3.49 -6.71
CA LYS A 188 14.98 -4.90 -6.29
C LYS A 188 15.77 -5.07 -4.99
N ASN A 189 16.94 -4.44 -4.90
CA ASN A 189 17.78 -4.48 -3.71
C ASN A 189 17.10 -3.83 -2.50
N SER A 190 16.32 -2.77 -2.72
CA SER A 190 15.52 -2.12 -1.69
C SER A 190 14.46 -3.07 -1.13
N ASP A 191 13.72 -3.78 -1.98
CA ASP A 191 12.73 -4.78 -1.55
C ASP A 191 13.35 -5.84 -0.63
N ILE A 192 14.45 -6.47 -1.10
CA ILE A 192 15.14 -7.52 -0.34
C ILE A 192 15.73 -6.98 0.97
N TYR A 193 16.32 -5.78 0.95
CA TYR A 193 16.82 -5.14 2.17
C TYR A 193 15.70 -4.93 3.19
N HIS A 194 14.55 -4.43 2.75
CA HIS A 194 13.41 -4.18 3.64
C HIS A 194 12.75 -5.48 4.13
N LEU A 195 12.73 -6.53 3.32
CA LEU A 195 12.33 -7.87 3.74
C LEU A 195 13.22 -8.37 4.89
N LYS A 196 14.55 -8.34 4.70
CA LYS A 196 15.52 -8.75 5.74
C LYS A 196 15.41 -7.90 7.00
N LYS A 197 15.07 -6.62 6.85
CA LYS A 197 14.82 -5.72 7.99
C LYS A 197 13.65 -6.21 8.84
N HIS A 198 12.56 -6.68 8.23
CA HIS A 198 11.42 -7.24 8.95
C HIS A 198 11.77 -8.61 9.54
N TYR A 199 12.44 -9.48 8.79
CA TYR A 199 12.91 -10.77 9.29
C TYR A 199 13.72 -10.62 10.58
N ARG A 200 14.71 -9.73 10.60
CA ARG A 200 15.54 -9.45 11.79
C ARG A 200 14.72 -8.96 12.99
N LYS A 201 13.64 -8.20 12.74
CA LYS A 201 12.78 -7.69 13.82
C LYS A 201 11.85 -8.77 14.38
N CYS A 202 11.30 -9.63 13.53
CA CYS A 202 10.46 -10.75 13.94
C CYS A 202 11.28 -11.88 14.59
N PHE A 203 12.54 -12.05 14.19
CA PHE A 203 13.45 -13.07 14.74
C PHE A 203 14.75 -12.44 15.25
N PRO A 204 14.72 -11.75 16.42
CA PRO A 204 15.91 -11.18 17.02
C PRO A 204 17.02 -12.23 17.22
N GLY A 205 18.27 -11.87 16.92
CA GLY A 205 19.43 -12.74 17.08
C GLY A 205 19.76 -13.64 15.88
N ARG A 206 18.84 -13.82 14.90
CA ARG A 206 19.15 -14.59 13.67
C ARG A 206 20.04 -13.87 12.67
N ILE A 207 20.01 -12.54 12.68
CA ILE A 207 20.94 -11.69 11.91
C ILE A 207 21.54 -10.69 12.89
N SER A 208 22.86 -10.65 12.98
CA SER A 208 23.56 -9.69 13.85
C SER A 208 23.41 -8.25 13.34
N ASP A 209 23.50 -7.26 14.22
CA ASP A 209 23.40 -5.85 13.82
C ASP A 209 24.54 -5.42 12.90
N GLU A 210 25.74 -5.96 13.11
CA GLU A 210 26.91 -5.70 12.25
C GLU A 210 26.70 -6.26 10.84
N GLU A 211 26.22 -7.50 10.73
CA GLU A 211 25.91 -8.14 9.46
C GLU A 211 24.81 -7.37 8.72
N PHE A 212 23.75 -6.97 9.42
CA PHE A 212 22.67 -6.17 8.83
C PHE A 212 23.14 -4.78 8.35
N GLU A 213 24.05 -4.13 9.07
CA GLU A 213 24.58 -2.82 8.65
C GLU A 213 25.48 -2.92 7.41
N LYS A 214 26.23 -4.02 7.26
CA LYS A 214 27.01 -4.31 6.05
C LYS A 214 26.13 -4.48 4.81
N MET A 215 24.94 -5.07 4.98
CA MET A 215 23.96 -5.23 3.89
C MET A 215 23.28 -3.91 3.48
N ARG A 216 23.40 -2.84 4.27
CA ARG A 216 22.67 -1.60 4.01
C ARG A 216 23.17 -0.89 2.74
N PRO A 217 22.30 -0.69 1.74
CA PRO A 217 22.67 0.03 0.53
C PRO A 217 23.01 1.50 0.81
N TRP A 218 23.97 2.04 0.05
CA TRP A 218 24.45 3.42 0.20
C TRP A 218 23.33 4.47 0.02
N TYR A 219 22.38 4.24 -0.90
CA TYR A 219 21.28 5.16 -1.17
C TYR A 219 20.28 5.25 0.00
N ILE A 220 20.15 4.18 0.79
CA ILE A 220 19.34 4.20 2.02
C ILE A 220 20.03 5.04 3.09
N ARG A 221 21.37 4.99 3.18
CA ARG A 221 22.14 5.84 4.09
C ARG A 221 21.94 7.32 3.75
N LEU A 222 22.06 7.67 2.46
CA LEU A 222 21.85 9.04 1.97
C LEU A 222 20.41 9.53 2.24
N HIS A 223 19.40 8.74 1.90
CA HIS A 223 18.00 9.12 2.12
C HIS A 223 17.69 9.40 3.60
N ARG A 224 18.26 8.64 4.55
CA ARG A 224 18.03 8.86 5.99
C ARG A 224 18.53 10.22 6.47
N MET A 225 19.64 10.71 5.92
CA MET A 225 20.19 12.03 6.27
C MET A 225 19.23 13.15 5.87
N ILE A 226 18.55 13.01 4.73
CA ILE A 226 17.68 14.04 4.15
C ILE A 226 16.23 13.94 4.67
N ALA A 227 15.68 12.73 4.80
CA ALA A 227 14.25 12.53 5.06
C ALA A 227 13.84 12.77 6.52
N THR A 228 14.75 12.57 7.47
CA THR A 228 14.43 12.65 8.91
C THR A 228 14.01 14.06 9.35
N PRO A 229 14.71 15.15 8.97
CA PRO A 229 14.30 16.51 9.30
C PRO A 229 12.94 16.92 8.70
N VAL A 230 12.68 16.55 7.43
CA VAL A 230 11.44 16.89 6.71
C VAL A 230 10.22 16.24 7.35
N ARG A 231 10.34 14.96 7.73
CA ARG A 231 9.24 14.20 8.37
C ARG A 231 8.80 14.79 9.70
N ARG A 232 9.73 15.36 10.48
CA ARG A 232 9.41 15.99 11.77
C ARG A 232 8.49 17.20 11.53
N ARG A 233 8.90 18.14 10.68
CA ARG A 233 8.12 19.36 10.38
C ARG A 233 6.73 19.10 9.82
N ARG A 234 6.58 18.11 8.91
CA ARG A 234 5.27 17.74 8.35
C ARG A 234 4.29 17.25 9.43
N ARG A 235 4.78 16.44 10.38
CA ARG A 235 3.95 15.86 11.44
C ARG A 235 3.36 16.92 12.35
N ASP A 236 4.16 17.90 12.72
CA ASP A 236 3.74 18.98 13.62
C ASP A 236 2.63 19.85 13.01
N TYR A 237 2.69 20.09 11.69
CA TYR A 237 1.64 20.82 10.97
C TYR A 237 0.31 20.06 10.93
N LEU A 238 0.32 18.76 10.61
CA LEU A 238 -0.90 17.95 10.50
C LEU A 238 -1.64 17.87 11.84
N ARG A 239 -0.90 17.66 12.93
CA ARG A 239 -1.44 17.64 14.30
C ARG A 239 -2.16 18.91 14.71
N LYS A 240 -1.64 20.06 14.26
CA LYS A 240 -2.25 21.36 14.56
C LYS A 240 -3.61 21.49 13.86
N VAL A 241 -3.66 21.18 12.56
CA VAL A 241 -4.88 21.29 11.76
C VAL A 241 -5.96 20.31 12.25
N GLU A 242 -5.57 19.10 12.66
CA GLU A 242 -6.48 18.09 13.18
C GLU A 242 -7.15 18.51 14.50
N LYS A 243 -6.38 19.07 15.45
CA LYS A 243 -6.92 19.54 16.74
C LYS A 243 -7.96 20.66 16.60
N GLU A 244 -7.91 21.41 15.50
CA GLU A 244 -8.82 22.51 15.21
C GLU A 244 -10.09 22.06 14.45
N ALA A 245 -10.16 20.80 14.02
CA ALA A 245 -11.32 20.23 13.33
C ALA A 245 -12.37 19.71 14.33
N GLY A 246 -13.66 19.94 14.05
CA GLY A 246 -14.77 19.55 14.92
C GLY A 246 -15.36 18.17 14.61
N HIS A 247 -15.10 17.63 13.42
CA HIS A 247 -15.61 16.35 12.96
C HIS A 247 -14.61 15.61 12.06
N HIS A 248 -14.55 14.29 12.19
CA HIS A 248 -13.69 13.40 11.41
C HIS A 248 -14.55 12.35 10.69
N PRO A 249 -14.49 12.28 9.35
CA PRO A 249 -15.17 11.23 8.58
C PRO A 249 -14.74 9.83 9.00
N GLU A 250 -15.61 8.84 8.78
CA GLU A 250 -15.35 7.45 9.16
C GLU A 250 -14.05 6.90 8.56
N GLY A 251 -13.22 6.30 9.42
CA GLY A 251 -11.94 5.68 9.00
C GLY A 251 -10.82 6.68 8.69
N ALA A 252 -10.98 7.98 8.96
CA ALA A 252 -9.92 8.95 8.79
C ALA A 252 -8.73 8.72 9.75
N ASP A 253 -7.51 8.72 9.20
CA ASP A 253 -6.29 8.60 10.00
C ASP A 253 -6.12 9.82 10.92
N LYS A 254 -5.89 9.57 12.22
CA LYS A 254 -5.45 10.58 13.19
C LYS A 254 -3.91 10.68 13.17
N HIS A 255 -3.33 11.87 13.11
CA HIS A 255 -1.91 12.12 12.79
C HIS A 255 -1.04 12.60 13.98
#